data_AF-A0A2P8DDB5-F1
#
_entry.id   AF-A0A2P8DDB5-F1
#
_cell.length_a   1.000
_cell.length_b   1.000
_cell.length_c   1.000
_cell.angle_alpha   90.00
_cell.angle_beta   90.00
_cell.angle_gamma   90.00
#
_symmetry.space_group_name_H-M   'P 1'
#
loop_
_entity.id
_entity.type
_entity.pdbx_description
1 polymer ?
#
loop_
_entity_poly.entity_id
_entity_poly.type
_entity_poly.pdbx_seq_one_letter_code
_entity_poly.pdbx_strand_id
1 'polypeptide(L)'
;MKRLLLAAATLLGAYGTTTANTMTVHNLTPCTYTLSTSAGTLLVVGPGTYTFTSSPDFVATKIVYNYGLPGSISIGVGIPPGFPPYANSSAYSPGPACLTSSSFYTCSWAQSTPTADATLVIF
;
A
#
# COMPACT_ATOMS: atom_id res chain seq x y z
N MET A 1 -34.80 -36.85 5.51
CA MET A 1 -33.34 -36.85 5.25
C MET A 1 -32.90 -35.99 4.06
N LYS A 2 -33.76 -35.66 3.07
CA LYS A 2 -33.39 -34.83 1.91
C LYS A 2 -33.12 -33.34 2.20
N ARG A 3 -33.63 -32.80 3.32
CA ARG A 3 -33.49 -31.38 3.68
C ARG A 3 -32.13 -31.02 4.31
N LEU A 4 -31.41 -32.00 4.86
CA LEU A 4 -30.09 -31.80 5.46
C LEU A 4 -28.99 -31.61 4.41
N LEU A 5 -29.12 -32.26 3.24
CA LEU A 5 -28.14 -32.15 2.15
C LEU A 5 -28.15 -30.77 1.47
N LEU A 6 -29.32 -30.12 1.36
CA LEU A 6 -29.39 -28.77 0.79
C LEU A 6 -28.80 -27.71 1.73
N ALA A 7 -28.97 -27.86 3.05
CA ALA A 7 -28.40 -26.95 4.04
C ALA A 7 -26.86 -27.01 4.07
N ALA A 8 -26.28 -28.22 3.89
CA ALA A 8 -24.83 -28.39 3.81
C ALA A 8 -24.25 -27.81 2.51
N ALA A 9 -24.95 -27.94 1.38
CA ALA A 9 -24.53 -27.35 0.11
C ALA A 9 -24.57 -25.82 0.12
N THR A 10 -25.54 -25.20 0.80
CA THR A 10 -25.59 -23.74 0.96
C THR A 10 -24.50 -23.21 1.91
N LEU A 11 -24.10 -23.98 2.93
CA LEU A 11 -22.97 -23.59 3.80
C LEU A 11 -21.63 -23.65 3.06
N LEU A 12 -21.45 -24.62 2.18
CA LEU A 12 -20.25 -24.73 1.33
C LEU A 12 -20.21 -23.66 0.22
N GLY A 13 -21.36 -23.13 -0.20
CA GLY A 13 -21.44 -22.03 -1.17
C GLY A 13 -21.09 -20.65 -0.61
N ALA A 14 -21.11 -20.47 0.72
CA ALA A 14 -20.75 -19.21 1.38
C ALA A 14 -19.24 -19.09 1.68
N TYR A 15 -18.45 -20.14 1.41
CA TYR A 15 -16.98 -20.13 1.53
C TYR A 15 -16.25 -19.56 0.30
N GLY A 16 -16.97 -18.81 -0.56
CA GLY A 16 -16.36 -17.97 -1.58
C GLY A 16 -15.68 -16.78 -0.92
N THR A 17 -14.41 -16.94 -0.56
CA THR A 17 -13.57 -15.92 0.05
C THR A 17 -13.43 -14.70 -0.85
N THR A 18 -14.29 -13.70 -0.68
CA THR A 18 -14.04 -12.34 -1.16
C THR A 18 -13.12 -11.65 -0.14
N THR A 19 -11.84 -12.01 -0.10
CA THR A 19 -10.84 -11.21 0.61
C THR A 19 -10.45 -10.06 -0.30
N ALA A 20 -11.18 -8.94 -0.21
CA ALA A 20 -10.71 -7.68 -0.77
C ALA A 20 -9.78 -7.06 0.27
N ASN A 21 -8.47 -7.15 0.06
CA ASN A 21 -7.51 -6.39 0.86
C ASN A 21 -7.54 -4.94 0.39
N THR A 22 -7.81 -4.02 1.32
CA THR A 22 -7.85 -2.59 1.00
C THR A 22 -6.63 -1.89 1.56
N MET A 23 -6.04 -0.98 0.78
CA MET A 23 -4.96 -0.10 1.21
C MET A 23 -5.46 1.34 1.15
N THR A 24 -5.47 2.00 2.31
CA THR A 24 -5.72 3.45 2.41
C THR A 24 -4.40 4.19 2.47
N VAL A 25 -4.20 5.13 1.56
CA VAL A 25 -2.99 5.94 1.42
C VAL A 25 -3.31 7.38 1.82
N HIS A 26 -2.62 7.89 2.83
CA HIS A 26 -2.64 9.29 3.23
C HIS A 26 -1.35 9.96 2.78
N ASN A 27 -1.43 10.77 1.73
CA ASN A 27 -0.32 11.60 1.29
C ASN A 27 -0.46 13.02 1.87
N LEU A 28 0.33 13.29 2.89
CA LEU A 28 0.39 14.57 3.60
C LEU A 28 1.44 15.52 3.02
N THR A 29 2.11 15.12 1.94
CA THR A 29 3.08 15.97 1.23
C THR A 29 2.45 16.60 -0.02
N PRO A 30 3.01 17.71 -0.53
CA PRO A 30 2.58 18.31 -1.79
C PRO A 30 3.01 17.51 -3.04
N CYS A 31 3.74 16.42 -2.88
CA CYS A 31 4.31 15.65 -3.98
C CYS A 31 3.34 14.59 -4.50
N THR A 32 3.46 14.24 -5.78
CA THR A 32 2.83 13.04 -6.35
C THR A 32 3.82 11.89 -6.36
N TYR A 33 3.37 10.70 -5.96
CA TYR A 33 4.19 9.49 -5.92
C TYR A 33 3.58 8.36 -6.75
N THR A 34 4.46 7.52 -7.29
CA THR A 34 4.08 6.22 -7.84
C THR A 34 4.30 5.14 -6.79
N LEU A 35 3.27 4.37 -6.48
CA LEU A 35 3.32 3.23 -5.59
C LEU A 35 3.50 1.96 -6.43
N SER A 36 4.62 1.28 -6.23
CA SER A 36 4.88 -0.05 -6.77
C SER A 36 4.55 -1.07 -5.70
N THR A 37 3.34 -1.64 -5.80
CA THR A 37 2.78 -2.51 -4.77
C THR A 37 3.20 -3.98 -4.94
N SER A 38 3.20 -4.74 -3.85
CA SER A 38 3.42 -6.19 -3.88
C SER A 38 2.36 -6.94 -4.70
N ALA A 39 1.18 -6.35 -4.90
CA ALA A 39 0.12 -6.90 -5.72
C ALA A 39 0.39 -6.78 -7.24
N GLY A 40 1.50 -6.14 -7.64
CA GLY A 40 1.90 -5.98 -9.03
C GLY A 40 1.30 -4.76 -9.73
N THR A 41 0.46 -3.98 -9.04
CA THR A 41 -0.14 -2.76 -9.60
C THR A 41 0.72 -1.53 -9.31
N LEU A 42 0.91 -0.69 -10.34
CA LEU A 42 1.42 0.67 -10.20
C LEU A 42 0.26 1.63 -9.96
N LEU A 43 0.30 2.35 -8.84
CA LEU A 43 -0.72 3.32 -8.47
C LEU A 43 -0.09 4.71 -8.41
N VAL A 44 -0.86 5.75 -8.72
CA VAL A 44 -0.40 7.14 -8.61
C VAL A 44 -1.21 7.83 -7.54
N VAL A 45 -0.52 8.43 -6.57
CA VAL A 45 -1.14 9.16 -5.46
C VAL A 45 -0.60 10.59 -5.41
N GLY A 46 -1.49 11.55 -5.65
CA GLY A 46 -1.22 12.97 -5.37
C GLY A 46 -1.41 13.28 -3.89
N PRO A 47 -1.38 14.57 -3.48
CA PRO A 47 -1.75 14.97 -2.13
C PRO A 47 -3.19 14.54 -1.79
N GLY A 48 -3.44 14.13 -0.55
CA GLY A 48 -4.77 13.71 -0.06
C GLY A 48 -4.87 12.24 0.33
N THR A 49 -6.10 11.72 0.37
CA THR A 49 -6.38 10.33 0.78
C THR A 49 -6.94 9.52 -0.39
N TYR A 50 -6.40 8.31 -0.60
CA TYR A 50 -6.79 7.38 -1.66
C TYR A 50 -7.01 5.99 -1.08
N THR A 51 -7.97 5.25 -1.61
CA THR A 51 -8.22 3.85 -1.22
C THR A 51 -8.15 2.96 -2.44
N PHE A 52 -7.41 1.86 -2.31
CA PHE A 52 -7.23 0.88 -3.37
C PHE A 52 -7.59 -0.50 -2.85
N THR A 53 -8.12 -1.34 -3.72
CA THR A 53 -8.42 -2.75 -3.42
C THR A 53 -7.59 -3.63 -4.34
N SER A 54 -7.02 -4.73 -3.83
CA SER A 54 -6.28 -5.68 -4.65
C SER A 54 -6.64 -7.13 -4.37
N SER A 55 -6.31 -7.96 -5.36
CA SER A 55 -6.21 -9.41 -5.27
C SER A 55 -5.07 -9.80 -6.22
N PRO A 56 -3.87 -10.17 -5.74
CA PRO A 56 -3.54 -10.60 -4.38
C PRO A 56 -3.42 -9.46 -3.35
N ASP A 57 -3.33 -9.80 -2.07
CA ASP A 57 -3.30 -8.85 -0.96
C ASP A 57 -2.04 -7.95 -0.96
N PHE A 58 -2.18 -6.72 -0.46
CA PHE A 58 -1.04 -5.85 -0.21
C PHE A 58 -0.26 -6.31 1.02
N VAL A 59 1.04 -6.49 0.87
CA VAL A 59 1.97 -6.82 1.97
C VAL A 59 3.15 -5.86 2.07
N ALA A 60 3.42 -5.14 0.98
CA ALA A 60 4.45 -4.12 0.90
C ALA A 60 4.17 -3.18 -0.26
N THR A 61 4.75 -1.99 -0.18
CA THR A 61 4.73 -1.01 -1.25
C THR A 61 6.05 -0.25 -1.31
N LYS A 62 6.47 0.06 -2.53
CA LYS A 62 7.59 0.96 -2.80
C LYS A 62 7.04 2.29 -3.29
N ILE A 63 7.29 3.34 -2.53
CA ILE A 63 6.91 4.72 -2.85
C ILE A 63 8.03 5.30 -3.71
N VAL A 64 7.70 5.79 -4.89
CA VAL A 64 8.66 6.33 -5.85
C VAL A 64 8.28 7.75 -6.24
N TYR A 65 9.18 8.69 -5.95
CA TYR A 65 9.15 10.03 -6.53
C TYR A 65 9.85 10.02 -7.89
N ASN A 66 9.34 10.77 -8.87
CA ASN A 66 9.90 10.85 -10.23
C ASN A 66 10.07 9.46 -10.91
N TYR A 67 9.06 8.60 -10.82
CA TYR A 67 9.11 7.28 -11.46
C TYR A 67 9.37 7.38 -12.96
N GLY A 68 10.42 6.70 -13.45
CA GLY A 68 10.82 6.70 -14.85
C GLY A 68 11.58 7.96 -15.30
N LEU A 69 11.89 8.88 -14.39
CA LEU A 69 12.61 10.12 -14.67
C LEU A 69 13.95 10.18 -13.91
N PRO A 70 14.93 10.97 -14.39
CA PRO A 70 16.14 11.25 -13.62
C PRO A 70 15.83 11.82 -12.23
N GLY A 71 16.63 11.43 -11.23
CA GLY A 71 16.40 11.83 -9.85
C GLY A 71 15.26 11.08 -9.16
N SER A 72 14.94 9.86 -9.62
CA SER A 72 13.95 9.02 -8.95
C SER A 72 14.41 8.62 -7.55
N ILE A 73 13.53 8.76 -6.56
CA ILE A 73 13.79 8.40 -5.17
C ILE A 73 12.81 7.33 -4.78
N SER A 74 13.29 6.19 -4.29
CA SER A 74 12.42 5.07 -3.91
C SER A 74 12.66 4.60 -2.49
N ILE A 75 11.60 4.51 -1.69
CA ILE A 75 11.63 3.90 -0.35
C ILE A 75 10.54 2.83 -0.24
N GLY A 76 10.81 1.78 0.53
CA GLY A 76 9.91 0.64 0.68
C GLY A 76 9.42 0.49 2.11
N VAL A 77 8.14 0.18 2.27
CA VAL A 77 7.51 -0.15 3.56
C VAL A 77 6.57 -1.34 3.42
N GLY A 78 6.27 -2.04 4.52
CA GLY A 78 5.36 -3.17 4.51
C GLY A 78 5.23 -3.87 5.86
N ILE A 79 4.76 -5.13 5.84
CA ILE A 79 4.53 -5.94 7.03
C ILE A 79 5.86 -6.51 7.58
N PRO A 80 6.18 -6.31 8.87
CA PRO A 80 7.29 -7.00 9.54
C PRO A 80 7.04 -8.52 9.67
N PRO A 81 8.09 -9.36 9.65
CA PRO A 81 9.51 -9.04 9.56
C PRO A 81 10.03 -8.88 8.12
N GLY A 82 9.19 -9.09 7.10
CA GLY A 82 9.62 -9.09 5.70
C GLY A 82 10.02 -7.70 5.18
N PHE A 83 9.34 -6.65 5.67
CA PHE A 83 9.60 -5.27 5.28
C PHE A 83 9.58 -4.36 6.52
N PRO A 84 10.37 -3.27 6.51
CA PRO A 84 10.29 -2.29 7.59
C PRO A 84 8.92 -1.59 7.55
N PRO A 85 8.28 -1.34 8.70
CA PRO A 85 7.01 -0.61 8.75
C PRO A 85 7.22 0.90 8.57
N TYR A 86 8.47 1.36 8.46
CA TYR A 86 8.84 2.76 8.40
C TYR A 86 10.11 2.94 7.56
N ALA A 87 10.11 3.90 6.65
CA ALA A 87 11.27 4.27 5.85
C ALA A 87 11.25 5.77 5.54
N ASN A 88 12.42 6.37 5.29
CA ASN A 88 12.52 7.77 4.91
C ASN A 88 13.56 7.97 3.80
N SER A 89 13.42 9.05 3.04
CA SER A 89 14.25 9.32 1.88
C SER A 89 15.48 10.17 2.19
N SER A 90 15.89 10.34 3.46
CA SER A 90 16.99 11.25 3.84
C SER A 90 18.35 10.86 3.25
N ALA A 91 18.54 9.59 2.89
CA ALA A 91 19.74 9.12 2.21
C ALA A 91 19.86 9.60 0.76
N TYR A 92 18.78 10.15 0.19
CA TYR A 92 18.75 10.65 -1.18
C TYR A 92 18.87 12.17 -1.18
N SER A 93 19.91 12.68 -1.85
CA SER A 93 20.15 14.11 -2.04
C SER A 93 20.45 14.40 -3.51
N PRO A 94 19.79 15.40 -4.14
CA PRO A 94 18.78 16.28 -3.55
C PRO A 94 17.43 15.57 -3.33
N GLY A 95 16.65 16.06 -2.38
CA GLY A 95 15.29 15.58 -2.11
C GLY A 95 14.27 15.96 -3.19
N PRO A 96 13.01 15.52 -3.05
CA PRO A 96 11.94 15.92 -3.95
C PRO A 96 11.74 17.44 -3.99
N ALA A 97 11.75 18.04 -5.18
CA ALA A 97 11.65 19.49 -5.37
C ALA A 97 10.30 20.09 -4.91
N CYS A 98 9.26 19.27 -4.84
CA CYS A 98 7.94 19.63 -4.32
C CYS A 98 7.94 19.86 -2.79
N LEU A 99 8.90 19.31 -2.06
CA LEU A 99 9.01 19.54 -0.62
C LEU A 99 9.71 20.89 -0.37
N THR A 100 8.93 21.90 0.02
CA THR A 100 9.47 23.24 0.31
C THR A 100 9.86 23.42 1.79
N SER A 101 9.33 22.58 2.68
CA SER A 101 9.56 22.63 4.13
C SER A 101 10.48 21.53 4.65
N SER A 102 10.80 20.53 3.83
CA SER A 102 11.68 19.40 4.18
C SER A 102 12.52 18.97 2.98
N SER A 103 13.63 18.28 3.22
CA SER A 103 14.50 17.73 2.17
C SER A 103 14.26 16.24 1.91
N PHE A 104 13.35 15.62 2.64
CA PHE A 104 13.02 14.20 2.52
C PHE A 104 11.55 13.98 2.88
N TYR A 105 11.00 12.88 2.37
CA TYR A 105 9.72 12.35 2.79
C TYR A 105 9.92 11.06 3.56
N THR A 106 8.94 10.76 4.38
CA THR A 106 8.86 9.57 5.22
C THR A 106 7.60 8.80 4.87
N CYS A 107 7.68 7.48 4.97
CA CYS A 107 6.53 6.61 4.84
C CYS A 107 6.41 5.70 6.06
N SER A 108 5.17 5.48 6.50
CA SER A 108 4.83 4.48 7.50
C SER A 108 3.73 3.55 7.00
N TRP A 109 3.82 2.28 7.39
CA TRP A 109 2.90 1.21 7.06
C TRP A 109 2.30 0.63 8.33
N ALA A 110 0.98 0.49 8.35
CA ALA A 110 0.25 -0.16 9.42
C ALA A 110 -0.66 -1.25 8.84
N GLN A 111 -0.41 -2.49 9.24
CA GLN A 111 -1.18 -3.66 8.85
C GLN A 111 -0.86 -4.80 9.83
N SER A 112 -1.89 -5.51 10.32
CA SER A 112 -1.70 -6.56 11.34
C SER A 112 -1.36 -7.92 10.75
N THR A 113 -1.91 -8.26 9.58
CA THR A 113 -1.69 -9.53 8.86
C THR A 113 -1.74 -9.30 7.34
N PRO A 114 -1.20 -10.22 6.52
CA PRO A 114 -1.25 -10.10 5.06
C PRO A 114 -2.65 -9.89 4.47
N THR A 115 -3.69 -10.43 5.11
CA THR A 115 -5.08 -10.33 4.65
C THR A 115 -5.80 -9.10 5.22
N ALA A 116 -5.27 -8.45 6.27
CA ALA A 116 -5.88 -7.29 6.90
C ALA A 116 -5.65 -6.02 6.09
N ASP A 117 -6.58 -5.07 6.19
CA ASP A 117 -6.45 -3.77 5.51
C ASP A 117 -5.16 -3.04 5.92
N ALA A 118 -4.52 -2.41 4.94
CA ALA A 118 -3.30 -1.66 5.10
C ALA A 118 -3.57 -0.16 5.16
N THR A 119 -2.80 0.55 5.99
CA THR A 119 -2.72 2.01 5.98
C THR A 119 -1.30 2.44 5.67
N LEU A 120 -1.14 3.25 4.62
CA LEU A 120 0.11 3.89 4.23
C LEU A 120 0.00 5.38 4.51
N VAL A 121 0.95 5.96 5.24
CA VAL A 121 1.04 7.42 5.45
C VAL A 121 2.35 7.93 4.88
N ILE A 122 2.30 9.00 4.08
CA ILE A 122 3.45 9.69 3.48
C ILE A 122 3.47 11.12 4.03
N PHE A 123 4.60 11.56 4.60
CA PHE A 123 4.73 12.88 5.26
C PHE A 123 6.15 13.45 5.20
#